data_AF-A0A2N2SVG7-F1
#
_entry.id   AF-A0A2N2SVG7-F1
#
_cell.length_a   1.000
_cell.length_b   1.000
_cell.length_c   1.000
_cell.angle_alpha   90.00
_cell.angle_beta   90.00
_cell.angle_gamma   90.00
#
_symmetry.space_group_name_H-M   'P 1'
#
loop_
_entity.id
_entity.type
_entity.pdbx_description
1 polymer ?
#
loop_
_entity_poly.entity_id
_entity_poly.type
_entity_poly.pdbx_seq_one_letter_code
_entity_poly.pdbx_strand_id
1 'polypeptide(L)'
;FVHPLYLVLGIFIPLITTNCIVLARADAFASKNRPLHSVVDAMAMGLGLTMVLVVLGGMRELAGQGTLLSGIDLVFGDEAKQFVLHVLPNYQGFLLAILPPGAFIALGLLIAAHNWQKARAERRVHAAAPMPA
;
A
#
# COMPACT_ATOMS: atom_id res chain seq x y z
N PHE A 1 24.72 -6.85 12.70
CA PHE A 1 23.35 -7.36 12.52
C PHE A 1 22.48 -6.45 11.64
N VAL A 2 22.31 -5.14 11.91
CA VAL A 2 21.44 -4.25 11.10
C VAL A 2 22.14 -3.44 9.97
N HIS A 3 23.46 -3.59 9.80
CA HIS A 3 24.23 -2.85 8.79
C HIS A 3 23.75 -3.03 7.32
N PRO A 4 23.39 -4.24 6.84
CA PRO A 4 22.85 -4.39 5.49
C PRO A 4 21.47 -3.74 5.30
N LEU A 5 20.63 -3.73 6.34
CA LEU A 5 19.33 -3.06 6.32
C LEU A 5 19.48 -1.54 6.28
N TYR A 6 20.47 -0.99 7.01
CA TYR A 6 20.79 0.44 6.99
C TYR A 6 21.23 0.95 5.61
N LEU A 7 22.02 0.17 4.86
CA LEU A 7 22.44 0.55 3.50
C LEU A 7 21.27 0.65 2.52
N VAL A 8 20.30 -0.27 2.62
CA VAL A 8 19.08 -0.23 1.79
C VAL A 8 18.14 0.89 2.27
N LEU A 9 17.95 1.05 3.58
CA LEU A 9 17.09 2.07 4.18
C LEU A 9 17.65 3.50 4.03
N GLY A 10 18.97 3.62 3.84
CA GLY A 10 19.72 4.85 3.59
C GLY A 10 19.10 5.73 2.51
N ILE A 11 18.68 5.12 1.40
CA ILE A 11 18.07 5.80 0.25
C ILE A 11 16.60 6.17 0.53
N PHE A 12 15.93 5.44 1.41
CA PHE A 12 14.52 5.70 1.74
C PHE A 12 14.34 6.85 2.72
N ILE A 13 15.34 7.19 3.54
CA ILE A 13 15.24 8.28 4.54
C ILE A 13 14.93 9.65 3.87
N PRO A 14 15.64 10.09 2.80
CA PRO A 14 15.25 11.29 2.06
C PRO A 14 13.87 11.18 1.37
N LEU A 15 13.50 9.97 0.93
CA LEU A 15 12.23 9.73 0.25
C LEU A 15 11.02 9.78 1.20
N ILE A 16 11.25 9.47 2.48
CA ILE A 16 10.25 9.60 3.55
C ILE A 16 10.02 11.07 3.89
N THR A 17 11.09 11.87 4.03
CA THR A 17 10.97 13.30 4.38
C THR A 17 10.35 14.14 3.27
N THR A 18 10.58 13.75 2.01
CA THR A 18 10.01 14.41 0.82
C THR A 18 8.68 13.80 0.37
N ASN A 19 8.09 12.90 1.16
CA ASN A 19 6.82 12.30 0.81
C ASN A 19 5.67 13.33 0.88
N CYS A 20 4.94 13.46 -0.23
CA CYS A 20 3.86 14.43 -0.37
C CYS A 20 2.74 14.25 0.69
N ILE A 21 2.44 13.02 1.12
CA ILE A 21 1.39 12.79 2.12
C ILE A 21 1.79 13.32 3.49
N VAL A 22 3.06 13.16 3.86
CA VAL A 22 3.58 13.61 5.16
C VAL A 22 3.58 15.13 5.18
N LEU A 23 4.09 15.77 4.12
CA LEU A 23 4.10 17.23 4.01
C LEU A 23 2.67 17.81 4.00
N ALA A 24 1.76 17.23 3.23
CA ALA A 24 0.38 17.71 3.15
C ALA A 24 -0.38 17.59 4.49
N ARG A 25 -0.20 16.50 5.24
CA ARG A 25 -0.84 16.35 6.56
C ARG A 25 -0.17 17.21 7.64
N ALA A 26 1.15 17.38 7.57
CA ALA A 26 1.87 18.28 8.46
C ALA A 26 1.37 19.73 8.29
N ASP A 27 1.24 20.19 7.05
CA ASP A 27 0.79 21.55 6.74
C ASP A 27 -0.72 21.75 6.98
N ALA A 28 -1.57 20.80 6.59
CA ALA A 28 -3.02 20.95 6.71
C ALA A 28 -3.59 20.63 8.10
N PHE A 29 -3.02 19.66 8.83
CA PHE A 29 -3.58 19.16 10.09
C PHE A 29 -2.68 19.45 11.28
N ALA A 30 -1.38 19.13 11.22
CA ALA A 30 -0.51 19.27 12.38
C ALA A 30 -0.27 20.73 12.79
N SER A 31 -0.23 21.66 11.82
CA SER A 31 -0.02 23.10 12.05
C SER A 31 -1.14 23.80 12.82
N LYS A 32 -2.36 23.25 12.80
CA LYS A 32 -3.58 23.90 13.33
C LYS A 32 -4.21 23.16 14.52
N ASN A 33 -3.69 21.99 14.90
CA ASN A 33 -4.28 21.13 15.92
C ASN A 33 -3.32 20.86 17.09
N ARG A 34 -3.88 20.46 18.23
CA ARG A 34 -3.11 20.07 19.43
C ARG A 34 -2.29 18.80 19.14
N PRO A 35 -1.09 18.65 19.74
CA PRO A 35 -0.15 17.57 19.41
C PRO A 35 -0.75 16.17 19.52
N LEU A 36 -1.59 15.92 20.54
CA LEU A 36 -2.24 14.62 20.72
C LEU A 36 -3.16 14.24 19.54
N HIS A 37 -3.94 15.17 19.01
CA HIS A 37 -4.81 14.90 17.86
C HIS A 37 -3.99 14.69 16.59
N SER A 38 -2.89 15.43 16.42
CA SER A 38 -1.98 15.29 15.29
C SER A 38 -1.27 13.94 15.25
N VAL A 39 -0.92 13.36 16.41
CA VAL A 39 -0.32 12.02 16.49
C VAL A 39 -1.31 10.95 16.04
N VAL A 40 -2.57 11.03 16.47
CA VAL A 40 -3.61 10.07 16.05
C VAL A 40 -3.86 10.15 14.54
N ASP A 41 -3.91 11.36 13.97
CA ASP A 41 -4.02 11.55 12.52
C ASP A 41 -2.83 10.94 11.76
N ALA A 42 -1.61 11.22 12.23
CA ALA A 42 -0.40 10.69 11.61
C ALA A 42 -0.34 9.15 11.68
N MET A 43 -0.76 8.55 12.80
CA MET A 43 -0.86 7.09 12.92
C MET A 43 -1.91 6.50 11.97
N ALA A 44 -3.10 7.10 11.90
CA ALA A 44 -4.17 6.63 11.04
C ALA A 44 -3.78 6.72 9.55
N MET A 45 -3.21 7.85 9.14
CA MET A 45 -2.72 8.05 7.76
C MET A 45 -1.52 7.17 7.43
N GLY A 46 -0.59 7.00 8.37
CA GLY A 46 0.55 6.10 8.22
C GLY A 46 0.11 4.65 8.02
N LEU A 47 -0.77 4.15 8.89
CA LEU A 47 -1.34 2.79 8.77
C LEU A 47 -2.11 2.61 7.47
N GLY A 48 -2.90 3.61 7.06
CA GLY A 48 -3.62 3.59 5.79
C GLY A 48 -2.68 3.49 4.58
N LEU A 49 -1.63 4.31 4.55
CA LEU A 49 -0.61 4.25 3.50
C LEU A 49 0.09 2.88 3.48
N THR A 50 0.50 2.38 4.65
CA THR A 50 1.14 1.06 4.76
C THR A 50 0.22 -0.03 4.23
N MET A 51 -1.07 -0.04 4.59
CA MET A 51 -2.03 -1.03 4.10
C MET A 51 -2.17 -0.98 2.58
N VAL A 52 -2.27 0.23 1.99
CA VAL A 52 -2.33 0.39 0.53
C VAL A 52 -1.06 -0.12 -0.14
N LEU A 53 0.12 0.21 0.40
CA LEU A 53 1.41 -0.24 -0.13
C LEU A 53 1.59 -1.76 -0.03
N VAL A 54 1.11 -2.38 1.05
CA VAL A 54 1.13 -3.85 1.24
C VAL A 54 0.25 -4.53 0.20
N VAL A 55 -0.99 -4.05 0.00
CA VAL A 55 -1.90 -4.63 -1.00
C VAL A 55 -1.34 -4.43 -2.42
N LEU A 56 -0.88 -3.21 -2.74
CA LEU A 56 -0.29 -2.91 -4.05
C LEU A 56 0.97 -3.74 -4.31
N GLY A 57 1.84 -3.87 -3.30
CA GLY A 57 3.05 -4.70 -3.34
C GLY A 57 2.71 -6.17 -3.59
N GLY A 58 1.78 -6.73 -2.82
CA GLY A 58 1.33 -8.11 -2.99
C GLY A 58 0.68 -8.36 -4.35
N MET A 59 -0.15 -7.44 -4.85
CA MET A 59 -0.71 -7.54 -6.21
C MET A 59 0.38 -7.52 -7.29
N ARG A 60 1.40 -6.67 -7.13
CA ARG A 60 2.53 -6.57 -8.08
C ARG A 60 3.43 -7.79 -8.02
N GLU A 61 3.62 -8.37 -6.85
CA GLU A 61 4.40 -9.58 -6.67
C GLU A 61 3.70 -10.80 -7.30
N LEU A 62 2.40 -10.93 -7.05
CA LEU A 62 1.56 -11.97 -7.65
C LEU A 62 1.50 -11.84 -9.19
N ALA A 63 1.31 -10.62 -9.70
CA ALA A 63 1.26 -10.38 -11.15
C ALA A 63 2.63 -10.47 -11.84
N GLY A 64 3.70 -10.11 -11.13
CA GLY A 64 5.06 -10.11 -11.64
C GLY A 64 5.66 -11.52 -11.63
N GLN A 65 5.75 -12.16 -10.47
CA GLN A 65 6.51 -13.41 -10.28
C GLN A 65 5.64 -14.63 -9.93
N GLY A 66 4.33 -14.45 -9.71
CA GLY A 66 3.44 -15.56 -9.33
C GLY A 66 3.67 -16.08 -7.91
N THR A 67 4.35 -15.30 -7.07
CA THR A 67 4.67 -15.61 -5.67
C THR A 67 4.00 -14.59 -4.74
N LEU A 68 3.73 -15.02 -3.51
CA LEU A 68 3.46 -14.13 -2.38
C LEU A 68 4.62 -14.24 -1.39
N LEU A 69 5.13 -13.10 -0.92
CA LEU A 69 6.17 -12.96 0.13
C LEU A 69 7.61 -13.32 -0.27
N SER A 70 7.95 -13.28 -1.54
CA SER A 70 9.33 -13.37 -2.03
C SER A 70 10.20 -12.24 -1.42
N GLY A 71 11.27 -12.62 -0.72
CA GLY A 71 12.20 -11.68 -0.11
C GLY A 71 11.97 -11.38 1.38
N ILE A 72 11.04 -12.06 2.06
CA ILE A 72 10.92 -11.99 3.53
C ILE A 72 12.20 -12.46 4.24
N ASP A 73 13.02 -13.27 3.55
CA ASP A 73 14.34 -13.74 3.97
C ASP A 73 15.33 -12.62 4.29
N LEU A 74 15.21 -11.45 3.65
CA LEU A 74 16.07 -10.30 3.94
C LEU A 74 15.75 -9.64 5.29
N VAL A 75 14.52 -9.83 5.80
CA VAL A 75 14.05 -9.24 7.07
C VAL A 75 14.13 -10.26 8.21
N PHE A 76 13.81 -11.53 7.94
CA PHE A 76 13.68 -12.59 8.95
C PHE A 76 14.77 -13.68 8.90
N GLY A 77 15.70 -13.62 7.94
CA GLY A 77 16.78 -14.59 7.78
C GLY A 77 16.41 -15.81 6.90
N ASP A 78 17.40 -16.68 6.63
CA ASP A 78 17.29 -17.84 5.72
C ASP A 78 16.17 -18.84 6.07
N GLU A 79 15.69 -18.82 7.31
CA GLU A 79 14.64 -19.70 7.84
C GLU A 79 13.23 -19.32 7.36
N ALA A 80 13.04 -18.14 6.76
CA ALA A 80 11.73 -17.64 6.34
C ALA A 80 11.33 -18.05 4.90
N LYS A 81 12.22 -18.76 4.18
CA LYS A 81 11.99 -19.30 2.83
C LYS A 81 10.75 -20.19 2.73
N GLN A 82 10.37 -20.80 3.85
CA GLN A 82 9.21 -21.69 3.96
C GLN A 82 7.85 -20.97 3.92
N PHE A 83 7.81 -19.64 4.11
CA PHE A 83 6.57 -18.85 4.03
C PHE A 83 6.27 -18.32 2.62
N VAL A 84 7.17 -18.56 1.65
CA VAL A 84 6.98 -18.15 0.26
C VAL A 84 5.99 -19.09 -0.42
N LEU A 85 4.77 -18.60 -0.65
CA LEU A 85 3.74 -19.38 -1.35
C LEU A 85 3.95 -19.25 -2.86
N HIS A 86 4.50 -20.30 -3.48
CA HIS A 86 4.62 -20.43 -4.93
C HIS A 86 3.26 -20.81 -5.53
N VAL A 87 2.56 -19.85 -6.14
CA VAL A 87 1.22 -20.07 -6.70
C VAL A 87 1.27 -20.55 -8.16
N LEU A 88 2.33 -20.22 -8.92
CA LEU A 88 2.53 -20.74 -10.29
C LEU A 88 3.98 -21.22 -10.52
N PRO A 89 4.21 -22.50 -10.87
CA PRO A 89 5.49 -22.94 -11.40
C PRO A 89 5.65 -22.44 -12.84
N ASN A 90 6.82 -21.90 -13.18
CA ASN A 90 7.24 -21.54 -14.54
C ASN A 90 6.56 -20.29 -15.16
N TYR A 91 6.32 -19.24 -14.38
CA TYR A 91 5.85 -17.95 -14.91
C TYR A 91 7.02 -17.07 -15.36
N GLN A 92 7.07 -16.69 -16.63
CA GLN A 92 8.18 -15.93 -17.25
C GLN A 92 8.27 -14.44 -16.85
N GLY A 93 7.73 -14.05 -15.70
CA GLY A 93 7.90 -12.71 -15.16
C GLY A 93 7.18 -11.64 -16.00
N PHE A 94 6.03 -11.13 -15.57
CA PHE A 94 5.43 -9.99 -16.26
C PHE A 94 6.19 -8.70 -15.90
N LEU A 95 7.25 -8.41 -16.66
CA LEU A 95 8.14 -7.24 -16.49
C LEU A 95 7.37 -5.91 -16.35
N LEU A 96 6.23 -5.79 -17.04
CA LEU A 96 5.38 -4.60 -16.96
C LEU A 96 4.79 -4.37 -15.56
N ALA A 97 4.53 -5.42 -14.76
CA ALA A 97 4.05 -5.27 -13.37
C ALA A 97 5.15 -4.79 -12.41
N ILE A 98 6.41 -5.05 -12.75
CA ILE A 98 7.58 -4.67 -11.95
C ILE A 98 8.01 -3.23 -12.26
N LEU A 99 7.84 -2.78 -13.51
CA LEU A 99 8.17 -1.42 -13.91
C LEU A 99 7.20 -0.35 -13.34
N PRO A 100 7.61 0.93 -13.24
CA PRO A 100 6.75 2.04 -12.80
C PRO A 100 5.34 2.10 -13.44
N PRO A 101 5.15 1.88 -14.75
CA PRO A 101 3.81 1.80 -15.37
C PRO A 101 2.89 0.76 -14.71
N GLY A 102 3.40 -0.39 -14.30
CA GLY A 102 2.61 -1.43 -13.62
C GLY A 102 2.06 -0.96 -12.27
N ALA A 103 2.84 -0.15 -11.54
CA ALA A 103 2.40 0.42 -10.27
C ALA A 103 1.24 1.43 -10.47
N PHE A 104 1.31 2.28 -11.51
CA PHE A 104 0.24 3.21 -11.82
C PHE A 104 -1.05 2.51 -12.27
N ILE A 105 -0.94 1.48 -13.10
CA ILE A 105 -2.10 0.69 -13.54
C ILE A 105 -2.74 -0.03 -12.34
N ALA A 106 -1.94 -0.69 -11.50
CA ALA A 106 -2.44 -1.37 -10.31
C ALA A 106 -3.13 -0.40 -9.34
N LEU A 107 -2.54 0.78 -9.13
CA LEU A 107 -3.14 1.82 -8.29
C LEU A 107 -4.46 2.33 -8.89
N GLY A 108 -4.51 2.55 -10.21
CA GLY A 108 -5.74 2.94 -10.91
C GLY A 108 -6.86 1.92 -10.78
N LEU A 109 -6.54 0.62 -10.90
CA LEU A 109 -7.50 -0.47 -10.68
C LEU A 109 -7.97 -0.54 -9.23
N LEU A 110 -7.07 -0.31 -8.26
CA LEU A 110 -7.42 -0.31 -6.84
C LEU A 110 -8.37 0.85 -6.50
N ILE A 111 -8.11 2.05 -7.04
CA ILE A 111 -9.01 3.20 -6.90
C ILE A 111 -10.36 2.94 -7.59
N ALA A 112 -10.36 2.35 -8.79
CA ALA A 112 -11.58 1.98 -9.50
C ALA A 112 -12.42 0.97 -8.71
N ALA A 113 -11.79 -0.05 -8.11
CA ALA A 113 -12.45 -1.03 -7.25
C ALA A 113 -13.07 -0.37 -6.01
N HIS A 114 -12.32 0.51 -5.33
CA HIS A 114 -12.83 1.23 -4.16
C HIS A 114 -14.01 2.14 -4.53
N ASN A 115 -13.91 2.88 -5.64
CA ASN A 115 -15.00 3.74 -6.12
C ASN A 115 -16.23 2.92 -6.51
N TRP A 116 -16.04 1.76 -7.14
CA TRP A 116 -17.14 0.86 -7.49
C TRP A 116 -17.84 0.30 -6.25
N GLN A 117 -17.09 -0.09 -5.22
CA GLN A 117 -17.64 -0.52 -3.93
C GLN A 117 -18.45 0.60 -3.26
N LYS A 118 -17.91 1.84 -3.25
CA LYS A 118 -18.59 3.00 -2.68
C LYS A 118 -19.87 3.34 -3.43
N ALA A 119 -19.83 3.38 -4.77
CA ALA A 119 -21.01 3.60 -5.61
C ALA A 119 -22.08 2.53 -5.40
N ARG A 120 -21.68 1.28 -5.14
CA ARG A 120 -22.61 0.20 -4.83
C ARG A 120 -23.23 0.34 -3.43
N ALA A 121 -22.47 0.80 -2.45
CA ALA A 121 -22.98 1.11 -1.12
C ALA A 121 -23.99 2.27 -1.16
N GLU A 122 -23.67 3.35 -1.87
CA GLU A 122 -24.56 4.51 -2.05
C GLU A 122 -25.88 4.13 -2.77
N ARG A 123 -25.80 3.31 -3.82
CA ARG A 123 -27.00 2.78 -4.51
C ARG A 123 -27.90 1.95 -3.58
N ARG A 124 -27.32 1.19 -2.64
CA ARG A 124 -28.10 0.43 -1.65
C ARG A 124 -28.79 1.36 -0.66
N VAL A 125 -28.14 2.44 -0.24
CA VAL A 125 -28.73 3.44 0.67
C VAL A 125 -29.87 4.20 -0.01
N HIS A 126 -29.72 4.61 -1.27
CA HIS A 126 -30.81 5.27 -2.02
C HIS A 126 -31.99 4.34 -2.36
N ALA A 127 -31.74 3.06 -2.63
CA ALA A 127 -32.82 2.08 -2.85
C ALA A 127 -33.63 1.77 -1.57
N ALA A 128 -33.07 2.04 -0.39
CA ALA A 128 -33.72 1.84 0.91
C ALA A 128 -34.44 3.11 1.43
N ALA A 129 -34.35 4.24 0.72
CA ALA A 129 -35.04 5.47 1.11
C ALA A 129 -36.55 5.36 0.76
N PRO A 130 -37.47 5.60 1.73
CA PRO A 130 -38.90 5.53 1.46
C PRO A 130 -39.32 6.62 0.47
N MET A 131 -40.20 6.24 -0.46
CA MET A 131 -40.77 7.13 -1.47
C MET A 131 -41.50 8.29 -0.77
N PRO A 132 -41.21 9.56 -1.08
CA PRO A 132 -41.96 10.68 -0.53
C PRO A 132 -43.42 10.57 -0.98
N ALA A 133 -44.34 10.64 -0.02
CA ALA A 133 -45.79 10.51 -0.18
C ALA A 133 -46.42 11.68 -0.93
#